data_AF-A0A1L7CDY1-F1
#
_entry.id   AF-A0A1L7CDY1-F1
#
_cell.length_a   1.000
_cell.length_b   1.000
_cell.length_c   1.000
_cell.angle_alpha   90.00
_cell.angle_beta   90.00
_cell.angle_gamma   90.00
#
_symmetry.space_group_name_H-M   'P 1'
#
loop_
_entity.id
_entity.type
_entity.pdbx_description
1 polymer ?
#
loop_
_entity_poly.entity_id
_entity_poly.type
_entity_poly.pdbx_seq_one_letter_code
_entity_poly.pdbx_strand_id
1 'polypeptide(L)'
;MSGTFKTEADVMVATAGRVDDTNSEVQGELTRLRGVVDGVRGNWQGSAQVSFDNLMARWNTSARDLQDALHAISDNIRHNARSFENIEASNATAFNNVGGGLNL
;
A
#
# COMPACT_ATOMS: atom_id res chain seq x y z
N MET A 1 -9.22 -26.88 8.54
CA MET A 1 -9.26 -25.89 7.45
C MET A 1 -9.40 -24.45 7.93
N SER A 2 -10.04 -24.13 9.07
CA SER A 2 -10.13 -22.75 9.59
C SER A 2 -8.77 -22.10 9.87
N GLY A 3 -7.83 -22.82 10.49
CA GLY A 3 -6.50 -22.30 10.81
C GLY A 3 -5.65 -21.85 9.60
N THR A 4 -5.91 -22.39 8.41
CA THR A 4 -5.19 -21.99 7.18
C THR A 4 -5.63 -20.60 6.72
N PHE A 5 -6.94 -20.32 6.69
CA PHE A 5 -7.47 -19.02 6.27
C PHE A 5 -7.12 -17.89 7.25
N LYS A 6 -7.13 -18.18 8.57
CA LYS A 6 -6.67 -17.21 9.57
C LYS A 6 -5.19 -16.85 9.37
N THR A 7 -4.36 -17.85 9.08
CA THR A 7 -2.93 -17.62 8.79
C THR A 7 -2.75 -16.80 7.51
N GLU A 8 -3.56 -17.03 6.48
CA GLU A 8 -3.55 -16.24 5.24
C GLU A 8 -3.94 -14.77 5.49
N ALA A 9 -4.99 -14.52 6.28
CA ALA A 9 -5.39 -13.16 6.65
C ALA A 9 -4.29 -12.42 7.43
N ASP A 10 -3.64 -13.10 8.39
CA ASP A 10 -2.52 -12.53 9.15
C ASP A 10 -1.33 -12.18 8.23
N VAL A 11 -1.00 -13.06 7.27
CA VAL A 11 0.04 -12.80 6.26
C VAL A 11 -0.31 -11.59 5.38
N MET A 12 -1.59 -11.43 5.01
CA MET A 12 -2.05 -10.29 4.23
C MET A 12 -1.92 -8.98 5.01
N VAL A 13 -2.33 -8.94 6.28
CA VAL A 13 -2.16 -7.77 7.14
C VAL A 13 -0.68 -7.40 7.28
N ALA A 14 0.20 -8.38 7.51
CA ALA A 14 1.63 -8.15 7.56
C ALA A 14 2.19 -7.61 6.24
N THR A 15 1.67 -8.10 5.10
CA THR A 15 2.07 -7.64 3.77
C THR A 15 1.63 -6.19 3.53
N ALA A 16 0.42 -5.82 3.94
CA ALA A 16 -0.03 -4.42 3.87
C ALA A 16 0.88 -3.49 4.70
N GLY A 17 1.31 -3.92 5.88
CA GLY A 17 2.29 -3.19 6.69
C GLY A 17 3.61 -2.96 5.96
N ARG A 18 4.15 -3.98 5.27
CA ARG A 18 5.37 -3.83 4.46
C ARG A 18 5.20 -2.84 3.30
N VAL A 19 4.01 -2.77 2.71
CA VAL A 19 3.70 -1.79 1.65
C VAL A 19 3.71 -0.37 2.22
N ASP A 20 3.16 -0.16 3.42
CA ASP A 20 3.24 1.13 4.10
C ASP A 20 4.69 1.54 4.41
N ASP A 21 5.50 0.60 4.91
CA ASP A 21 6.92 0.84 5.19
C ASP A 21 7.67 1.24 3.92
N THR A 22 7.46 0.50 2.82
CA THR A 22 8.03 0.80 1.50
C THR A 22 7.60 2.19 1.01
N ASN A 23 6.33 2.56 1.21
CA ASN A 23 5.82 3.88 0.86
C ASN A 23 6.50 5.00 1.68
N SER A 24 6.76 4.76 2.98
CA SER A 24 7.50 5.70 3.81
C SER A 24 8.95 5.88 3.34
N GLU A 25 9.63 4.79 2.99
CA GLU A 25 10.98 4.82 2.41
C GLU A 25 11.01 5.61 1.08
N VAL A 26 10.04 5.35 0.20
CA VAL A 26 9.87 6.09 -1.07
C VAL A 26 9.71 7.59 -0.80
N GLN A 27 8.88 7.99 0.16
CA GLN A 27 8.70 9.41 0.50
C GLN A 27 10.00 10.06 1.01
N GLY A 28 10.78 9.31 1.78
CA GLY A 28 12.12 9.73 2.22
C GLY A 28 13.06 9.98 1.04
N GLU A 29 13.15 9.04 0.10
CA GLU A 29 14.00 9.18 -1.09
C GLU A 29 13.52 10.30 -2.03
N LEU A 30 12.20 10.46 -2.20
CA LEU A 30 11.62 11.56 -2.98
C LEU A 30 12.00 12.93 -2.38
N THR A 31 11.96 13.05 -1.05
CA THR A 31 12.36 14.26 -0.32
C THR A 31 13.85 14.53 -0.48
N ARG A 32 14.68 13.49 -0.37
CA ARG A 32 16.13 13.57 -0.56
C ARG A 32 16.48 14.01 -1.98
N LEU A 33 15.85 13.42 -3.00
CA LEU A 33 16.12 13.80 -4.39
C LEU A 33 15.73 15.26 -4.64
N ARG A 34 14.59 15.70 -4.11
CA ARG A 34 14.17 17.12 -4.21
C ARG A 34 15.23 18.05 -3.64
N GLY A 35 15.81 17.73 -2.47
CA GLY A 35 16.89 18.54 -1.88
C GLY A 35 18.14 18.61 -2.76
N VAL A 36 18.55 17.50 -3.38
CA VAL A 36 19.67 17.48 -4.35
C VAL A 36 19.36 18.36 -5.55
N VAL A 37 18.15 18.26 -6.07
CA VAL A 37 17.67 19.00 -7.25
C VAL A 37 17.61 20.50 -6.97
N ASP A 38 17.09 20.91 -5.81
CA ASP A 38 17.08 22.32 -5.37
C ASP A 38 18.51 22.87 -5.18
N GLY A 39 19.45 22.06 -4.70
CA GLY A 39 20.85 22.45 -4.52
C GLY A 39 21.59 22.73 -5.84
N VAL A 40 21.22 22.07 -6.94
CA VAL A 40 21.84 22.30 -8.26
C VAL A 40 21.12 23.38 -9.08
N ARG A 41 19.90 23.79 -8.67
CA ARG A 41 19.09 24.82 -9.36
C ARG A 41 19.84 26.13 -9.56
N GLY A 42 20.68 26.54 -8.60
CA GLY A 42 21.48 27.77 -8.69
C GLY A 42 22.48 27.78 -9.86
N ASN A 43 22.84 26.61 -10.38
CA ASN A 43 23.78 26.47 -11.49
C ASN A 43 23.11 26.56 -12.87
N TRP A 44 21.77 26.48 -12.94
CA TRP A 44 21.03 26.35 -14.20
C TRP A 44 20.25 27.65 -14.46
N GLN A 45 20.93 28.66 -15.01
CA GLN A 45 20.33 29.95 -15.37
C GLN A 45 19.96 29.99 -16.85
N GLY A 46 18.90 30.74 -17.22
CA GLY A 46 18.47 30.92 -18.61
C GLY A 46 17.56 29.80 -19.11
N SER A 47 17.77 29.30 -20.34
CA SER A 47 16.87 28.29 -20.95
C SER A 47 16.80 26.97 -20.19
N ALA A 48 17.87 26.63 -19.45
CA ALA A 48 17.93 25.44 -18.60
C ALA A 48 16.91 25.48 -17.44
N GLN A 49 16.51 26.67 -16.99
CA GLN A 49 15.53 26.85 -15.93
C GLN A 49 14.15 26.32 -16.33
N VAL A 50 13.72 26.57 -17.58
CA VAL A 50 12.41 26.11 -18.08
C VAL A 50 12.37 24.59 -18.17
N SER A 51 13.43 23.97 -18.67
CA SER A 51 13.56 22.50 -18.71
C SER A 51 13.54 21.89 -17.31
N PHE A 52 14.19 22.54 -16.35
CA PHE A 52 14.20 22.12 -14.94
C PHE A 52 12.81 22.23 -14.30
N ASP A 53 12.12 23.35 -14.48
CA ASP A 53 10.79 23.56 -13.91
C ASP A 53 9.80 22.52 -14.47
N ASN A 54 9.88 22.21 -15.76
CA ASN A 54 9.10 21.13 -16.38
C ASN A 54 9.43 19.74 -15.82
N LEU A 55 10.72 19.44 -15.63
CA LEU A 55 11.16 18.20 -15.00
C LEU A 55 10.60 18.10 -13.58
N MET A 56 10.62 19.18 -12.81
CA MET A 56 10.10 19.21 -11.45
C MET A 56 8.58 19.07 -11.39
N ALA A 57 7.85 19.64 -12.33
CA ALA A 57 6.41 19.41 -12.41
C ALA A 57 6.09 17.92 -12.64
N ARG A 58 6.76 17.30 -13.62
CA ARG A 58 6.59 15.87 -13.92
C ARG A 58 6.98 14.97 -12.75
N TRP A 59 8.11 15.26 -12.11
CA TRP A 59 8.56 14.54 -10.93
C TRP A 59 7.53 14.58 -9.80
N ASN A 60 7.00 15.76 -9.48
CA ASN A 60 5.98 15.91 -8.44
C ASN A 60 4.71 15.11 -8.77
N THR A 61 4.33 15.02 -10.04
CA THR A 61 3.22 14.16 -10.47
C THR A 61 3.56 12.69 -10.25
N SER A 62 4.68 12.20 -10.77
CA SER A 62 5.08 10.79 -10.62
C SER A 62 5.26 10.37 -9.17
N ALA A 63 5.76 11.27 -8.31
CA ALA A 63 5.87 11.06 -6.87
C ALA A 63 4.51 10.83 -6.21
N ARG A 64 3.50 11.64 -6.56
CA ARG A 64 2.13 11.49 -6.06
C ARG A 64 1.49 10.22 -6.59
N ASP A 65 1.61 9.96 -7.89
CA ASP A 65 1.04 8.76 -8.51
C ASP A 65 1.59 7.47 -7.86
N LEU A 66 2.89 7.45 -7.54
CA LEU A 66 3.52 6.34 -6.83
C LEU A 66 2.98 6.18 -5.40
N GLN A 67 2.86 7.28 -4.66
CA GLN A 67 2.28 7.28 -3.32
C GLN A 67 0.85 6.75 -3.33
N ASP A 68 0.00 7.29 -4.22
CA ASP A 68 -1.40 6.90 -4.34
C ASP A 68 -1.54 5.42 -4.70
N ALA A 69 -0.68 4.93 -5.60
CA ALA A 69 -0.65 3.51 -5.97
C ALA A 69 -0.28 2.61 -4.79
N LEU A 70 0.75 2.96 -4.01
CA LEU A 70 1.17 2.17 -2.84
C LEU A 70 0.10 2.18 -1.74
N HIS A 71 -0.53 3.33 -1.50
CA HIS A 71 -1.68 3.42 -0.59
C HIS A 71 -2.83 2.52 -1.05
N ALA A 72 -3.22 2.61 -2.32
CA ALA A 72 -4.29 1.78 -2.87
C ALA A 72 -3.98 0.28 -2.78
N ILE A 73 -2.72 -0.13 -2.99
CA ILE A 73 -2.28 -1.52 -2.81
C ILE A 73 -2.45 -1.95 -1.35
N SER A 74 -1.97 -1.16 -0.39
CA SER A 74 -2.08 -1.47 1.05
C SER A 74 -3.54 -1.62 1.49
N ASP A 75 -4.42 -0.73 1.01
CA ASP A 75 -5.84 -0.73 1.32
C ASP A 75 -6.55 -1.93 0.70
N ASN A 76 -6.20 -2.28 -0.55
CA ASN A 76 -6.74 -3.46 -1.21
C ASN A 76 -6.37 -4.75 -0.46
N ILE A 77 -5.11 -4.88 -0.02
CA ILE A 77 -4.66 -6.03 0.75
C ILE A 77 -5.44 -6.14 2.07
N ARG A 78 -5.61 -5.03 2.80
CA ARG A 78 -6.39 -4.98 4.04
C ARG A 78 -7.86 -5.33 3.83
N HIS A 79 -8.45 -4.81 2.75
CA HIS A 79 -9.82 -5.13 2.38
C HIS A 79 -10.00 -6.63 2.16
N ASN A 80 -9.09 -7.23 1.37
CA ASN A 80 -9.14 -8.67 1.11
C ASN A 80 -8.94 -9.48 2.40
N ALA A 81 -8.02 -9.08 3.29
CA ALA A 81 -7.81 -9.76 4.57
C ALA A 81 -9.09 -9.81 5.43
N ARG A 82 -9.80 -8.68 5.56
CA ARG A 82 -11.10 -8.61 6.26
C ARG A 82 -12.17 -9.48 5.59
N SER A 83 -12.16 -9.56 4.26
CA SER A 83 -13.08 -10.42 3.51
C SER A 83 -12.86 -11.90 3.86
N PHE A 84 -11.59 -12.34 3.93
CA PHE A 84 -11.25 -13.70 4.35
C PHE A 84 -11.71 -14.01 5.78
N GLU A 85 -11.47 -13.10 6.73
CA GLU A 85 -11.94 -13.25 8.12
C GLU A 85 -13.47 -13.37 8.22
N ASN A 86 -14.20 -12.57 7.45
CA ASN A 86 -15.67 -12.61 7.42
C ASN A 86 -16.19 -13.94 6.85
N ILE A 87 -15.57 -14.45 5.78
CA ILE A 87 -15.90 -15.75 5.19
C ILE A 87 -15.64 -16.86 6.21
N GLU A 88 -14.53 -16.81 6.95
CA GLU A 88 -14.23 -17.77 8.02
C GLU A 88 -15.32 -17.75 9.11
N ALA A 89 -15.67 -16.57 9.62
CA ALA A 89 -16.68 -16.43 10.66
C ALA A 89 -18.06 -16.95 10.23
N SER A 90 -18.44 -16.69 8.97
CA SER A 90 -19.67 -17.21 8.38
C SER A 90 -19.65 -18.74 8.27
N ASN A 91 -18.56 -19.31 7.76
CA ASN A 91 -18.40 -20.76 7.64
C ASN A 91 -18.42 -21.45 9.01
N ALA A 92 -17.72 -20.90 10.00
CA ALA A 92 -17.72 -21.43 11.37
C ALA A 92 -19.12 -21.44 11.98
N THR A 93 -19.90 -20.37 11.77
CA THR A 93 -21.30 -20.29 12.21
C THR A 93 -22.17 -21.34 11.52
N ALA A 94 -22.03 -21.50 10.20
CA ALA A 94 -22.76 -22.50 9.44
C ALA A 94 -22.45 -23.94 9.91
N PHE A 95 -21.18 -24.25 10.16
CA PHE A 95 -20.78 -25.57 10.69
C PHE A 95 -21.34 -25.84 12.08
N ASN A 96 -21.32 -24.85 12.99
CA ASN A 96 -21.92 -24.99 14.31
C ASN A 96 -23.43 -25.26 14.24
N ASN A 97 -24.13 -24.59 13.33
CA ASN A 97 -25.56 -24.80 13.12
C ASN A 97 -25.89 -26.18 12.56
N VAL A 98 -25.07 -26.71 11.64
CA VAL A 98 -25.23 -28.07 11.11
C VAL A 98 -24.90 -29.13 12.18
N GLY A 99 -23.80 -28.95 12.92
CA GLY A 99 -23.40 -29.87 13.99
C GLY A 99 -24.42 -29.97 15.14
N GLY A 100 -25.11 -28.86 15.45
CA GLY A 100 -26.22 -28.85 16.41
C GLY A 100 -27.50 -29.54 15.90
N GLY A 101 -27.70 -29.58 14.58
CA GLY A 101 -28.86 -30.24 13.95
C GLY A 101 -28.73 -31.76 13.78
N LEU A 102 -27.51 -32.31 13.89
CA LEU A 102 -27.23 -33.75 13.76
C LEU A 102 -27.20 -34.49 15.10
N ASN A 103 -27.49 -33.81 16.22
CA ASN A 103 -27.54 -34.40 17.56
C ASN A 103 -28.99 -34.70 18.03
N LEU A 104 -29.89 -34.98 17.10
CA LEU A 104 -31.26 -35.49 17.30
C LEU A 104 -31.45 -36.74 16.43
#